data_AF-A0A9E4C685-F1
#
_entry.id   AF-A0A9E4C685-F1
#
_cell.length_a   1.000
_cell.length_b   1.000
_cell.length_c   1.000
_cell.angle_alpha   90.00
_cell.angle_beta   90.00
_cell.angle_gamma   90.00
#
_symmetry.space_group_name_H-M   'P 1'
#
loop_
_entity.id
_entity.type
_entity.pdbx_description
1 polymer ?
#
loop_
_entity_poly.entity_id
_entity_poly.type
_entity_poly.pdbx_seq_one_letter_code
_entity_poly.pdbx_strand_id
1 'polypeptide(L)'
;SGNFRLQRRSLMWNDKQRNIFAVAQEYKDFLFLYLVILILATMFESVGLGLLMPIFQTIQGIETNHVLTAYTEWGFGVVGLEFSLINLIALFTFAMLVKYALVALSMRFARMLSARIS
;
A
#
# COMPACT_ATOMS: atom_id res chain seq x y z
N SER A 1 -14.93 45.00 13.21
CA SER A 1 -14.83 43.75 13.98
C SER A 1 -14.30 42.53 13.18
N GLY A 2 -13.98 42.65 11.88
CA GLY A 2 -13.52 41.51 11.05
C GLY A 2 -12.05 41.06 11.24
N ASN A 3 -11.12 41.99 11.48
CA ASN A 3 -9.68 41.67 11.52
C ASN A 3 -9.26 40.75 12.67
N PHE A 4 -9.87 40.87 13.85
CA PHE A 4 -9.53 40.04 15.00
C PHE A 4 -9.85 38.54 14.79
N ARG A 5 -10.91 38.23 14.04
CA ARG A 5 -11.29 36.83 13.77
C ARG A 5 -10.35 36.15 12.78
N LEU A 6 -9.87 36.89 11.79
CA LEU A 6 -8.91 36.38 10.80
C LEU A 6 -7.52 36.18 11.42
N GLN A 7 -7.07 37.13 12.25
CA GLN A 7 -5.79 37.05 12.93
C GLN A 7 -5.77 35.90 13.95
N ARG A 8 -6.84 35.72 14.74
CA ARG A 8 -6.98 34.60 15.68
C ARG A 8 -7.07 33.25 14.99
N ARG A 9 -7.70 33.17 13.80
CA ARG A 9 -7.66 31.96 12.97
C ARG A 9 -6.24 31.65 12.50
N SER A 10 -5.53 32.63 11.96
CA SER A 10 -4.16 32.43 11.45
C SER A 10 -3.17 31.95 12.52
N LEU A 11 -3.27 32.50 13.74
CA LEU A 11 -2.50 32.03 14.90
C LEU A 11 -2.83 30.57 15.25
N MET A 12 -4.11 30.22 15.30
CA MET A 12 -4.55 28.84 15.57
C MET A 12 -4.04 27.83 14.52
N TRP A 13 -3.98 28.22 13.24
CA TRP A 13 -3.44 27.35 12.18
C TRP A 13 -1.94 27.11 12.36
N ASN A 14 -1.17 28.14 12.71
CA ASN A 14 0.27 28.03 12.94
C ASN A 14 0.60 27.17 14.16
N ASP A 15 -0.16 27.31 15.25
CA ASP A 15 0.03 26.49 16.46
C ASP A 15 -0.34 25.03 16.21
N LYS A 16 -1.41 24.77 15.45
CA LYS A 16 -1.81 23.40 15.07
C LYS A 16 -0.76 22.75 14.18
N GLN A 17 -0.19 23.48 13.22
CA GLN A 17 0.90 22.98 12.38
C GLN A 17 2.18 22.71 13.20
N ARG A 18 2.59 23.61 14.09
CA ARG A 18 3.74 23.38 14.98
C ARG A 18 3.56 22.13 15.83
N ASN A 19 2.37 21.91 16.39
CA ASN A 19 2.09 20.72 17.18
C ASN A 19 2.16 19.43 16.35
N ILE A 20 1.65 19.44 15.11
CA ILE A 20 1.78 18.29 14.20
C ILE A 20 3.25 18.00 13.88
N PHE A 21 4.05 19.03 13.60
CA PHE A 21 5.49 18.87 13.33
C PHE A 21 6.29 18.38 14.54
N ALA A 22 5.97 18.87 15.74
CA ALA A 22 6.61 18.42 16.98
C ALA A 22 6.33 16.94 17.26
N VAL A 23 5.06 16.53 17.14
CA VAL A 23 4.65 15.12 17.27
C VAL A 23 5.29 14.25 16.18
N ALA A 24 5.38 14.76 14.94
CA ALA A 24 6.03 14.04 13.85
C ALA A 24 7.53 13.82 14.09
N GLN A 25 8.23 14.77 14.73
CA GLN A 25 9.63 14.58 15.13
C GLN A 25 9.78 13.58 16.27
N GLU A 26 8.89 13.62 17.26
CA GLU A 26 8.91 12.72 18.41
C GLU A 26 8.66 11.26 18.01
N TYR A 27 7.77 11.02 17.04
CA TYR A 27 7.41 9.69 16.56
C TYR A 27 7.94 9.36 15.15
N LYS A 28 9.03 10.01 14.72
CA LYS A 28 9.57 9.91 13.35
C LYS A 28 9.83 8.47 12.90
N ASP A 29 10.36 7.61 13.77
CA ASP A 29 10.73 6.24 13.43
C ASP A 29 9.48 5.37 13.25
N PHE A 30 8.44 5.62 14.05
CA PHE A 30 7.13 4.97 13.91
C PHE A 30 6.41 5.42 12.64
N LEU A 31 6.46 6.71 12.30
CA LEU A 31 5.90 7.23 11.06
C LEU A 31 6.63 6.68 9.83
N PHE A 32 7.96 6.59 9.89
CA PHE A 32 8.76 5.99 8.83
C PHE A 32 8.41 4.52 8.62
N LEU A 33 8.36 3.73 9.69
CA LEU A 33 7.98 2.32 9.61
C LEU A 33 6.56 2.13 9.07
N TYR A 34 5.61 2.96 9.51
CA TYR A 34 4.24 2.96 8.99
C TYR A 34 4.19 3.26 7.48
N LEU A 35 4.96 4.25 7.03
CA LEU A 35 5.07 4.61 5.62
C LEU A 35 5.68 3.48 4.79
N VAL A 36 6.71 2.80 5.29
CA VAL A 36 7.31 1.62 4.65
C VAL A 36 6.27 0.50 4.49
N ILE A 37 5.50 0.20 5.54
CA ILE A 37 4.43 -0.82 5.48
C ILE A 37 3.38 -0.46 4.43
N LEU A 38 2.98 0.81 4.36
CA LEU A 38 2.04 1.30 3.35
C LEU A 38 2.58 1.12 1.93
N ILE A 39 3.83 1.52 1.68
CA ILE A 39 4.47 1.35 0.37
C ILE A 39 4.48 -0.13 -0.02
N LEU A 40 4.88 -1.01 0.89
CA LEU A 40 4.88 -2.45 0.63
C LEU A 40 3.46 -2.96 0.31
N ALA A 41 2.44 -2.53 1.07
CA ALA A 41 1.06 -2.93 0.80
C ALA A 41 0.59 -2.48 -0.60
N THR A 42 0.92 -1.26 -1.02
CA THR A 42 0.61 -0.73 -2.36
C THR A 42 1.36 -1.48 -3.47
N MET A 43 2.61 -1.89 -3.22
CA MET A 43 3.36 -2.72 -4.17
C MET A 43 2.66 -4.08 -4.39
N PHE A 44 2.28 -4.77 -3.32
CA PHE A 44 1.54 -6.03 -3.41
C PHE A 44 0.18 -5.88 -4.09
N GLU A 45 -0.52 -4.76 -3.83
CA GLU A 45 -1.77 -4.44 -4.54
C GLU A 45 -1.56 -4.27 -6.05
N SER A 46 -0.49 -3.57 -6.44
CA SER A 46 -0.15 -3.37 -7.85
C SER A 46 0.19 -4.69 -8.54
N VAL A 47 0.91 -5.59 -7.86
CA VAL A 47 1.16 -6.97 -8.34
C VAL A 47 -0.16 -7.73 -8.48
N GLY A 48 -1.03 -7.69 -7.47
CA GLY A 48 -2.33 -8.37 -7.51
C GLY A 48 -3.20 -7.90 -8.68
N LEU A 49 -3.29 -6.58 -8.90
CA LEU A 49 -4.01 -6.01 -10.05
C LEU A 49 -3.37 -6.40 -11.39
N GLY A 50 -2.04 -6.40 -11.46
CA GLY A 50 -1.29 -6.82 -12.65
C GLY A 50 -1.53 -8.29 -13.03
N LEU A 51 -1.74 -9.16 -12.05
CA LEU A 51 -2.04 -10.59 -12.24
C LEU A 51 -3.48 -10.87 -12.69
N LEU A 52 -4.41 -9.93 -12.55
CA LEU A 52 -5.79 -10.16 -13.00
C LEU A 52 -5.87 -10.38 -14.52
N MET A 53 -5.08 -9.62 -15.30
CA MET A 53 -5.06 -9.75 -16.75
C MET A 53 -4.64 -11.15 -17.23
N PRO A 54 -3.47 -11.70 -16.85
CA PRO A 54 -3.07 -13.04 -17.26
C PRO A 54 -4.04 -14.12 -16.74
N ILE A 55 -4.64 -13.95 -15.55
CA ILE A 55 -5.68 -14.86 -15.05
C ILE A 55 -6.89 -14.86 -15.99
N PHE A 56 -7.43 -13.70 -16.36
CA PHE A 56 -8.60 -13.62 -17.24
C PHE A 56 -8.31 -14.20 -18.64
N GLN A 57 -7.15 -13.92 -19.20
CA GLN A 57 -6.75 -14.49 -20.49
C GLN A 57 -6.66 -16.01 -20.45
N THR A 58 -6.06 -16.56 -19.39
CA THR A 58 -5.94 -18.01 -19.20
C THR A 58 -7.32 -18.67 -19.06
N ILE A 59 -8.28 -18.00 -18.40
CA ILE A 59 -9.67 -18.48 -18.29
C ILE A 59 -10.40 -18.41 -19.63
N GLN A 60 -10.21 -17.34 -20.41
CA GLN A 60 -10.88 -17.15 -21.70
C GLN A 60 -10.27 -18.00 -22.82
N GLY A 61 -9.08 -18.58 -22.61
CA GLY A 61 -8.35 -19.31 -23.65
C GLY A 61 -7.89 -18.42 -24.79
N ILE A 62 -7.78 -17.11 -24.56
CA ILE A 62 -7.41 -16.13 -25.59
C ILE A 62 -5.91 -15.89 -25.48
N GLU A 63 -5.16 -16.39 -26.45
CA GLU A 63 -3.75 -16.06 -26.65
C GLU A 63 -3.62 -14.63 -27.19
N THR A 64 -3.71 -13.66 -26.29
CA THR A 64 -3.40 -12.28 -26.60
C THR A 64 -2.05 -11.93 -25.98
N ASN A 65 -1.09 -11.54 -26.84
CA ASN A 65 0.24 -11.09 -26.44
C ASN A 65 0.18 -9.73 -25.72
N HIS A 66 -0.36 -9.74 -24.50
CA HIS A 66 -0.31 -8.58 -23.61
C HIS A 66 1.03 -8.55 -22.87
N VAL A 67 1.57 -7.35 -22.74
CA VAL A 67 2.87 -7.08 -22.10
C VAL A 67 2.92 -7.61 -20.65
N LEU A 68 1.82 -7.48 -19.91
CA LEU A 68 1.71 -7.98 -18.53
C LEU A 68 1.83 -9.51 -18.44
N THR A 69 1.30 -10.23 -19.42
CA THR A 69 1.33 -11.69 -19.50
C THR A 69 2.73 -12.17 -19.80
N ALA A 70 3.43 -11.51 -20.74
CA ALA A 70 4.83 -11.80 -21.05
C ALA A 70 5.76 -11.58 -19.84
N TYR A 71 5.56 -10.51 -19.06
CA TYR A 71 6.33 -10.30 -17.83
C TYR A 71 6.03 -11.35 -16.76
N THR A 72 4.77 -11.76 -16.65
CA THR A 72 4.37 -12.79 -15.68
C THR A 72 4.95 -14.15 -16.06
N GLU A 73 4.89 -14.51 -17.33
CA GLU A 73 5.46 -15.74 -17.87
C GLU A 73 6.99 -15.78 -17.72
N TRP A 74 7.67 -14.66 -18.00
CA TRP A 74 9.09 -14.52 -17.72
C TRP A 74 9.41 -14.69 -16.23
N GLY A 75 8.63 -14.03 -15.35
CA GLY A 75 8.80 -14.15 -13.91
C GLY A 75 8.63 -15.60 -13.41
N PHE A 76 7.65 -16.32 -13.95
CA PHE A 76 7.44 -17.75 -13.64
C PHE A 76 8.62 -18.60 -14.13
N GLY A 77 9.13 -18.30 -15.33
CA GLY A 77 10.33 -18.95 -15.87
C GLY A 77 11.58 -18.76 -14.99
N VAL A 78 11.75 -17.59 -14.38
CA VAL A 78 12.87 -17.32 -13.44
C VAL A 78 12.76 -18.15 -12.16
N VAL A 79 11.53 -18.35 -11.66
CA VAL A 79 11.27 -19.11 -10.42
C VAL A 79 11.15 -20.62 -10.70
N GLY A 80 11.19 -21.04 -11.97
CA GLY A 80 11.05 -22.44 -12.38
C GLY A 80 9.64 -22.99 -12.22
N LEU A 81 8.62 -22.12 -12.26
CA LEU A 81 7.22 -22.51 -12.17
C LEU A 81 6.59 -22.56 -13.56
N GLU A 82 5.72 -23.54 -13.80
CA GLU A 82 4.94 -23.61 -15.02
C GLU A 82 3.88 -22.49 -15.05
N PHE A 83 3.73 -21.83 -16.19
CA PHE A 83 2.67 -20.85 -16.40
C PHE A 83 1.32 -21.56 -16.54
N SER A 84 0.61 -21.69 -15.42
CA SER A 84 -0.69 -22.35 -15.34
C SER A 84 -1.67 -21.51 -14.53
N LEU A 85 -2.96 -21.69 -14.80
CA LEU A 85 -4.03 -20.99 -14.07
C LEU A 85 -3.93 -21.20 -12.55
N ILE A 86 -3.62 -22.44 -12.13
CA ILE A 86 -3.47 -22.79 -10.71
C ILE A 86 -2.34 -21.98 -10.07
N ASN A 87 -1.19 -21.89 -10.73
CA ASN A 87 -0.04 -21.18 -10.21
C ASN A 87 -0.26 -19.65 -10.21
N LEU A 88 -0.97 -19.11 -11.21
CA LEU A 88 -1.39 -17.71 -11.24
C LEU A 88 -2.33 -17.37 -10.08
N ILE A 89 -3.35 -18.20 -9.85
CA ILE A 89 -4.30 -18.01 -8.74
C ILE A 89 -3.58 -18.16 -7.39
N ALA A 90 -2.66 -19.11 -7.26
CA ALA A 90 -1.87 -19.31 -6.05
C ALA A 90 -1.00 -18.08 -5.75
N LEU A 91 -0.29 -17.55 -6.75
CA LEU A 91 0.53 -16.34 -6.61
C LEU A 91 -0.32 -15.12 -6.26
N PHE A 92 -1.46 -14.94 -6.96
CA PHE A 92 -2.41 -13.86 -6.66
C PHE A 92 -2.91 -13.94 -5.23
N THR A 93 -3.36 -15.12 -4.80
CA THR A 93 -3.89 -15.35 -3.45
C THR A 93 -2.81 -15.07 -2.41
N PHE A 94 -1.59 -15.58 -2.62
CA PHE A 94 -0.46 -15.33 -1.73
C PHE A 94 -0.14 -13.83 -1.62
N ALA A 95 -0.02 -13.12 -2.77
CA ALA A 95 0.25 -11.68 -2.79
C ALA A 95 -0.84 -10.89 -2.05
N MET A 96 -2.11 -11.25 -2.24
CA MET A 96 -3.23 -10.61 -1.57
C MET A 96 -3.26 -10.89 -0.06
N LEU A 97 -2.93 -12.11 0.37
CA LEU A 97 -2.79 -12.45 1.79
C LEU A 97 -1.68 -11.62 2.45
N VAL A 98 -0.53 -11.50 1.80
CA VAL A 98 0.58 -10.66 2.30
C VAL A 98 0.16 -9.19 2.38
N LYS A 99 -0.52 -8.66 1.36
CA LYS A 99 -1.10 -7.31 1.41
C LYS A 99 -2.00 -7.14 2.63
N TYR A 100 -2.96 -8.03 2.85
CA TYR A 100 -3.90 -7.90 3.97
C TYR A 100 -3.21 -8.02 5.33
N ALA A 101 -2.17 -8.84 5.45
CA ALA A 101 -1.34 -8.89 6.65
C ALA A 101 -0.62 -7.55 6.89
N LEU A 102 -0.06 -6.93 5.85
CA LEU A 102 0.57 -5.60 5.93
C LEU A 102 -0.43 -4.51 6.30
N VAL A 103 -1.65 -4.54 5.76
CA VAL A 103 -2.72 -3.61 6.13
C VAL A 103 -3.15 -3.81 7.59
N ALA A 104 -3.31 -5.04 8.04
CA ALA A 104 -3.61 -5.32 9.45
C ALA A 104 -2.50 -4.80 10.37
N LEU A 105 -1.25 -4.97 9.97
CA LEU A 105 -0.09 -4.43 10.68
C LEU A 105 -0.13 -2.89 10.70
N SER A 106 -0.40 -2.24 9.57
CA SER A 106 -0.49 -0.77 9.49
C SER A 106 -1.59 -0.22 10.38
N MET A 107 -2.76 -0.88 10.45
CA MET A 107 -3.85 -0.51 11.37
C MET A 107 -3.45 -0.68 12.84
N ARG A 108 -2.62 -1.67 13.17
CA ARG A 108 -2.08 -1.83 14.53
C ARG A 108 -1.13 -0.68 14.87
N PHE A 109 -0.23 -0.31 13.96
CA PHE A 109 0.69 0.82 14.16
C PHE A 109 -0.06 2.15 14.27
N ALA A 110 -1.07 2.39 13.44
CA ALA A 110 -1.89 3.60 13.52
C ALA A 110 -2.59 3.75 14.88
N ARG A 111 -3.12 2.64 15.44
CA ARG A 111 -3.70 2.63 16.79
C ARG A 111 -2.67 2.92 17.88
N MET A 112 -1.47 2.34 17.79
CA MET A 112 -0.40 2.62 18.75
C MET A 112 0.06 4.07 18.70
N LEU A 113 0.17 4.67 17.51
CA LEU A 113 0.45 6.09 17.33
C LEU A 113 -0.65 6.94 17.96
N SER A 114 -1.92 6.64 17.68
CA SER A 114 -3.04 7.37 18.27
C SER A 114 -3.07 7.30 19.81
N ALA A 115 -2.69 6.16 20.39
CA ALA A 115 -2.66 5.97 21.85
C ALA A 115 -1.47 6.68 22.53
N ARG A 116 -0.41 6.99 21.79
CA ARG A 116 0.77 7.70 22.32
C ARG A 116 0.66 9.22 22.15
N ILE A 117 -0.18 9.67 21.22
CA ILE A 117 -0.42 11.09 20.95
C ILE A 117 -1.62 11.63 21.77
N SER A 118 -2.55 10.75 22.17
CA SER A 118 -3.65 11.03 23.10
C SER A 118 -3.19 11.16 24.54
#